data_AF-A0A975XIU2-F1
#
_entry.id   AF-A0A975XIU2-F1
#
_cell.length_a   1.000
_cell.length_b   1.000
_cell.length_c   1.000
_cell.angle_alpha   90.00
_cell.angle_beta   90.00
_cell.angle_gamma   90.00
#
_symmetry.space_group_name_H-M   'P 1'
#
loop_
_entity.id
_entity.type
_entity.pdbx_description
1 polymer ?
#
loop_
_entity_poly.entity_id
_entity_poly.type
_entity_poly.pdbx_seq_one_letter_code
_entity_poly.pdbx_strand_id
1 'polypeptide(L)'
;MPDTDTPYGRVDAEALQALRDTFDTTTILRVVEQLDAIRARCCEPAGLRDDLLRLHGMAHTLINGAALSYPTTGPTLVDETEAIIEELDDWILLLKRAVQALRPLEPLRPRDDS
;
A
#
# COMPACT_ATOMS: atom_id res chain seq x y z
N MET A 1 20.25 4.07 -28.28
CA MET A 1 21.63 4.30 -27.79
C MET A 1 22.07 3.06 -27.02
N PRO A 2 23.38 2.75 -26.89
CA PRO A 2 23.80 1.70 -25.98
C PRO A 2 23.44 2.10 -24.53
N ASP A 3 23.31 1.10 -23.66
CA ASP A 3 23.10 1.32 -22.24
C ASP A 3 24.18 2.22 -21.63
N THR A 4 23.85 2.87 -20.52
CA THR A 4 24.77 3.73 -19.76
C THR A 4 25.00 3.17 -18.37
N ASP A 5 26.26 3.08 -17.94
CA ASP A 5 26.62 2.72 -16.57
C ASP A 5 26.41 3.91 -15.62
N THR A 6 25.70 3.67 -14.52
CA THR A 6 25.45 4.65 -13.45
C THR A 6 25.91 4.10 -12.11
N PRO A 7 26.03 4.94 -11.05
CA PRO A 7 26.31 4.46 -9.70
C PRO A 7 25.27 3.47 -9.15
N TYR A 8 24.07 3.40 -9.75
CA TYR A 8 22.97 2.53 -9.34
C TYR A 8 22.77 1.34 -10.30
N GLY A 9 23.74 1.07 -11.16
CA GLY A 9 23.71 0.01 -12.16
C GLY A 9 23.57 0.53 -13.59
N ARG A 10 23.65 -0.40 -14.54
CA ARG A 10 23.45 -0.13 -15.96
C ARG A 10 21.96 0.14 -16.24
N VAL A 11 21.67 1.09 -17.14
CA VAL A 11 20.29 1.45 -17.54
C VAL A 11 20.21 1.78 -19.04
N ASP A 12 19.03 1.66 -19.64
CA ASP A 12 18.78 2.13 -21.01
C ASP A 12 18.95 3.65 -21.09
N ALA A 13 19.87 4.10 -21.96
CA ALA A 13 20.25 5.50 -22.07
C ALA A 13 19.15 6.41 -22.68
N GLU A 14 18.32 5.85 -23.56
CA GLU A 14 17.21 6.57 -24.21
C GLU A 14 16.07 6.79 -23.23
N ALA A 15 15.69 5.75 -22.47
CA ALA A 15 14.72 5.84 -21.39
C ALA A 15 15.19 6.81 -20.29
N LEU A 16 16.47 6.75 -19.91
CA LEU A 16 17.05 7.67 -18.94
C LEU A 16 16.95 9.12 -19.41
N GLN A 17 17.25 9.39 -20.69
CA GLN A 17 17.13 10.74 -21.22
C GLN A 17 15.68 11.22 -21.25
N ALA A 18 14.73 10.38 -21.67
CA ALA A 18 13.31 10.72 -21.66
C ALA A 18 12.81 11.05 -20.24
N LEU A 19 13.24 10.29 -19.23
CA LEU A 19 12.84 10.51 -17.84
C LEU A 19 13.44 11.78 -17.23
N ARG A 20 14.65 12.18 -17.63
CA ARG A 20 15.23 13.47 -17.19
C ARG A 20 14.37 14.66 -17.57
N ASP A 21 13.67 14.56 -18.70
CA ASP A 21 12.83 15.65 -19.22
C ASP A 21 11.39 15.58 -18.70
N THR A 22 10.93 14.40 -18.24
CA THR A 22 9.50 14.15 -18.01
C THR A 22 9.12 13.65 -16.62
N PHE A 23 10.06 13.09 -15.84
CA PHE A 23 9.74 12.44 -14.57
C PHE A 23 10.03 13.35 -13.37
N ASP A 24 8.98 13.70 -12.63
CA ASP A 24 9.08 14.40 -11.34
C ASP A 24 9.35 13.40 -10.22
N THR A 25 10.60 13.37 -9.74
CA THR A 25 11.04 12.47 -8.65
C THR A 25 10.35 12.74 -7.31
N THR A 26 9.74 13.91 -7.11
CA THR A 26 8.94 14.18 -5.89
C THR A 26 7.71 13.29 -5.80
N THR A 27 7.28 12.69 -6.92
CA THR A 27 6.25 11.64 -6.95
C THR A 27 6.62 10.45 -6.06
N ILE A 28 7.91 10.09 -5.98
CA ILE A 28 8.38 9.00 -5.10
C ILE A 28 8.15 9.38 -3.63
N LEU A 29 8.38 10.64 -3.26
CA LEU A 29 8.15 11.12 -1.90
C LEU A 29 6.65 11.13 -1.56
N ARG A 30 5.77 11.48 -2.49
CA ARG A 30 4.31 11.38 -2.29
C ARG A 30 3.87 9.93 -2.05
N VAL A 31 4.51 8.96 -2.71
CA VAL A 31 4.25 7.52 -2.44
C VAL A 31 4.71 7.14 -1.03
N VAL A 32 5.84 7.67 -0.56
CA VAL A 32 6.29 7.46 0.83
C VAL A 32 5.27 8.01 1.84
N GLU A 33 4.77 9.22 1.62
CA GLU A 33 3.73 9.82 2.49
C GLU A 33 2.47 8.95 2.58
N GLN A 34 2.04 8.38 1.45
CA GLN A 34 0.90 7.44 1.42
C GLN A 34 1.18 6.16 2.22
N LEU A 35 2.39 5.61 2.10
CA LEU A 35 2.80 4.43 2.88
C LEU A 35 2.91 4.74 4.37
N ASP A 36 3.36 5.94 4.74
CA ASP A 36 3.42 6.37 6.13
C ASP A 36 2.02 6.50 6.75
N ALA A 37 1.01 6.93 5.99
CA ALA A 37 -0.38 6.95 6.45
C ALA A 37 -0.91 5.53 6.74
N ILE A 38 -0.65 4.57 5.84
CA ILE A 38 -1.00 3.15 6.05
C ILE A 38 -0.25 2.60 7.27
N ARG A 39 1.05 2.88 7.37
CA ARG A 39 1.88 2.44 8.49
C ARG A 39 1.39 2.98 9.83
N ALA A 40 1.04 4.26 9.89
CA ALA A 40 0.49 4.88 11.11
C ALA A 40 -0.75 4.11 11.57
N ARG A 41 -1.69 3.88 10.66
CA ARG A 41 -2.93 3.15 10.96
C ARG A 41 -2.73 1.67 11.32
N CYS A 42 -1.68 1.03 10.83
CA CYS A 42 -1.31 -0.33 11.23
C CYS A 42 -0.67 -0.42 12.62
N CYS A 43 0.02 0.63 13.07
CA CYS A 43 0.88 0.60 14.25
C CYS A 43 0.34 1.41 15.44
N GLU A 44 -0.56 2.36 15.21
CA GLU A 44 -1.14 3.18 16.28
C GLU A 44 -2.19 2.42 17.08
N PRO A 45 -2.37 2.75 18.38
CA PRO A 45 -3.47 2.23 19.18
C PRO A 45 -4.83 2.55 18.55
N ALA A 46 -5.79 1.64 18.65
CA ALA A 46 -7.04 1.73 17.90
C ALA A 46 -6.81 1.83 16.38
N GLY A 47 -5.76 1.15 15.92
CA GLY A 47 -5.40 0.95 14.52
C GLY A 47 -6.15 -0.23 13.89
N LEU A 48 -5.94 -0.46 12.59
CA LEU A 48 -6.61 -1.52 11.84
C LEU A 48 -6.40 -2.91 12.49
N ARG A 49 -5.23 -3.12 13.10
CA ARG A 49 -4.93 -4.35 13.84
C ARG A 49 -5.92 -4.58 14.99
N ASP A 50 -6.22 -3.55 15.76
CA ASP A 50 -7.12 -3.66 16.90
C ASP A 50 -8.57 -3.86 16.43
N ASP A 51 -8.95 -3.23 15.32
CA ASP A 51 -10.27 -3.41 14.70
C ASP A 51 -10.44 -4.83 14.14
N LEU A 52 -9.42 -5.38 13.47
CA LEU A 52 -9.42 -6.78 13.02
C LEU A 52 -9.47 -7.77 14.19
N LEU A 53 -8.78 -7.49 15.30
CA LEU A 53 -8.86 -8.32 16.51
C LEU A 53 -10.23 -8.24 17.18
N ARG A 54 -10.85 -7.06 17.20
CA ARG A 54 -12.23 -6.86 17.65
C ARG A 54 -13.20 -7.65 16.78
N LEU A 55 -13.13 -7.48 15.46
CA LEU A 55 -13.97 -8.20 14.50
C LEU A 55 -13.80 -9.72 14.67
N HIS A 56 -12.56 -10.18 14.84
CA HIS A 56 -12.28 -11.58 15.15
C HIS A 56 -12.98 -12.04 16.44
N GLY A 57 -12.88 -11.29 17.54
CA GLY A 57 -13.53 -11.66 18.81
C GLY A 57 -15.05 -11.72 18.70
N MET A 58 -15.66 -10.81 17.94
CA MET A 58 -17.09 -10.80 17.66
C MET A 58 -17.50 -12.02 16.82
N ALA A 59 -16.78 -12.29 15.73
CA ALA A 59 -17.00 -13.45 14.88
C ALA A 59 -16.77 -14.77 15.64
N HIS A 60 -15.76 -14.83 16.51
CA HIS A 60 -15.47 -16.00 17.32
C HIS A 60 -16.59 -16.31 18.31
N THR A 61 -17.18 -15.28 18.93
CA THR A 61 -18.36 -15.43 19.78
C THR A 61 -19.55 -15.93 18.97
N LEU A 62 -19.86 -15.27 17.84
CA LEU A 62 -21.08 -15.54 17.06
C LEU A 62 -21.02 -16.87 16.28
N ILE A 63 -19.89 -17.15 15.63
CA ILE A 63 -19.73 -18.28 14.70
C ILE A 63 -19.24 -19.52 15.44
N ASN A 64 -18.29 -19.35 16.38
CA ASN A 64 -17.66 -20.49 17.05
C ASN A 64 -18.27 -20.78 18.44
N GLY A 65 -19.24 -19.98 18.90
CA GLY A 65 -19.89 -20.17 20.20
C GLY A 65 -18.97 -19.90 21.39
N ALA A 66 -17.93 -19.10 21.20
CA ALA A 66 -17.02 -18.71 22.28
C ALA A 66 -17.68 -17.74 23.26
N ALA A 67 -17.07 -17.57 24.44
CA ALA A 67 -17.50 -16.56 25.39
C ALA A 67 -17.28 -15.13 24.84
N LEU A 68 -18.14 -14.20 25.27
CA LEU A 68 -18.03 -12.79 24.90
C LEU A 68 -16.65 -12.24 25.27
N SER A 69 -15.92 -11.76 24.26
CA SER A 69 -14.59 -11.15 24.43
C SER A 69 -14.62 -9.63 24.41
N TYR A 70 -15.71 -9.03 23.90
CA TYR A 70 -15.88 -7.59 23.76
C TYR A 70 -17.27 -7.13 24.22
N PRO A 71 -17.43 -5.87 24.68
CA PRO A 71 -18.73 -5.31 25.06
C PRO A 71 -19.71 -5.26 23.87
N THR A 72 -20.99 -5.51 24.13
CA THR A 72 -22.07 -5.46 23.12
C THR A 72 -22.67 -4.08 22.92
N THR A 73 -22.11 -3.04 23.54
CA THR A 73 -22.56 -1.64 23.43
C THR A 73 -21.81 -0.86 22.34
N GLY A 74 -20.90 -1.51 21.60
CA GLY A 74 -20.13 -0.93 20.51
C GLY A 74 -20.77 -1.13 19.13
N PRO A 75 -20.02 -0.86 18.05
CA PRO A 75 -20.46 -1.12 16.68
C PRO A 75 -20.84 -2.60 16.49
N THR A 76 -21.76 -2.86 15.56
CA THR A 76 -22.16 -4.25 15.27
C THR A 76 -21.08 -4.96 14.45
N LEU A 77 -21.14 -6.29 14.39
CA LEU A 77 -20.19 -7.07 13.59
C LEU A 77 -20.24 -6.65 12.12
N VAL A 78 -21.42 -6.31 11.61
CA VAL A 78 -21.62 -5.86 10.24
C VAL A 78 -20.98 -4.49 10.05
N ASP A 79 -21.22 -3.54 10.95
CA ASP A 79 -20.63 -2.19 10.86
C ASP A 79 -19.09 -2.24 10.87
N GLU A 80 -18.49 -3.02 11.78
CA GLU A 80 -17.03 -3.22 11.83
C GLU A 80 -16.51 -3.86 10.55
N THR A 81 -17.24 -4.83 9.99
CA THR A 81 -16.85 -5.50 8.75
C THR A 81 -16.88 -4.52 7.57
N GLU A 82 -17.95 -3.75 7.43
CA GLU A 82 -18.11 -2.77 6.35
C GLU A 82 -17.02 -1.69 6.42
N ALA A 83 -16.77 -1.13 7.60
CA ALA A 83 -15.74 -0.11 7.80
C ALA A 83 -14.33 -0.63 7.46
N ILE A 84 -14.00 -1.86 7.90
CA ILE A 84 -12.71 -2.48 7.60
C ILE A 84 -12.56 -2.75 6.09
N ILE A 85 -13.61 -3.23 5.42
CA ILE A 85 -13.58 -3.48 3.98
C ILE A 85 -13.36 -2.17 3.22
N GLU A 86 -14.11 -1.12 3.55
CA GLU A 86 -13.99 0.20 2.91
C GLU A 86 -12.56 0.75 3.04
N GLU A 87 -12.00 0.71 4.25
CA GLU A 87 -10.63 1.17 4.50
C GLU A 87 -9.58 0.37 3.72
N LEU A 88 -9.74 -0.96 3.64
CA LEU A 88 -8.85 -1.82 2.87
C LEU A 88 -8.95 -1.55 1.36
N ASP A 89 -10.16 -1.30 0.84
CA ASP A 89 -10.37 -0.94 -0.57
C ASP A 89 -9.72 0.41 -0.91
N ASP A 90 -9.80 1.38 0.00
CA ASP A 90 -9.09 2.66 -0.13
C ASP A 90 -7.57 2.46 -0.17
N TRP A 91 -7.03 1.60 0.69
CA TRP A 91 -5.59 1.27 0.67
C TRP A 91 -5.19 0.58 -0.63
N ILE A 92 -6.00 -0.35 -1.14
CA ILE A 92 -5.77 -0.99 -2.43
C ILE A 92 -5.72 0.06 -3.54
N LEU A 93 -6.62 1.04 -3.53
CA LEU A 93 -6.65 2.11 -4.51
C LEU A 93 -5.40 3.01 -4.41
N LEU A 94 -4.99 3.38 -3.20
CA LEU A 94 -3.77 4.15 -2.95
C LEU A 94 -2.53 3.40 -3.46
N LEU A 95 -2.38 2.12 -3.11
CA LEU A 95 -1.25 1.29 -3.54
C LEU A 95 -1.23 1.10 -5.07
N LYS A 96 -2.40 0.94 -5.70
CA LYS A 96 -2.49 0.90 -7.17
C LYS A 96 -2.01 2.20 -7.80
N ARG A 97 -2.37 3.36 -7.24
CA ARG A 97 -1.88 4.67 -7.72
C ARG A 97 -0.38 4.81 -7.54
N ALA A 98 0.16 4.37 -6.40
CA ALA A 98 1.60 4.35 -6.16
C ALA A 98 2.35 3.50 -7.19
N VAL A 99 1.84 2.31 -7.52
CA VAL A 99 2.39 1.48 -8.60
C VAL A 99 2.39 2.24 -9.93
N GLN A 100 1.27 2.84 -10.33
CA GLN A 100 1.19 3.59 -11.59
C GLN A 100 2.15 4.78 -11.63
N ALA A 101 2.36 5.44 -10.49
CA ALA A 101 3.30 6.54 -10.37
C ALA A 101 4.78 6.12 -10.55
N LEU A 102 5.12 4.88 -10.18
CA LEU A 102 6.49 4.35 -10.29
C LEU A 102 6.75 3.63 -11.63
N ARG A 103 5.71 3.18 -12.34
CA ARG A 103 5.83 2.50 -13.63
C ARG A 103 6.67 3.21 -14.69
N PRO A 104 6.69 4.56 -14.80
CA PRO A 104 7.55 5.22 -15.78
C PRO A 104 9.04 4.91 -15.61
N LEU A 105 9.48 4.42 -14.45
CA LEU A 105 10.86 4.01 -14.22
C LEU A 105 11.18 2.61 -14.77
N GLU A 106 10.19 1.77 -15.07
CA GLU A 106 10.40 0.39 -15.58
C GLU A 106 11.26 0.34 -16.87
N PRO A 107 11.10 1.24 -17.86
CA PRO A 107 11.90 1.25 -19.08
C PRO A 107 13.38 1.58 -18.87
N LEU A 108 13.82 1.97 -17.66
CA LEU A 108 15.26 2.10 -17.34
C LEU A 108 15.98 0.75 -17.37
N ARG A 109 15.26 -0.37 -17.39
CA ARG A 109 15.86 -1.69 -17.52
C ARG A 109 16.84 -1.70 -18.72
N PRO A 110 18.08 -2.21 -18.54
CA PRO A 110 19.01 -2.43 -19.64
C PRO A 110 18.35 -3.16 -20.80
N ARG A 111 18.70 -2.80 -22.03
CA ARG A 111 18.34 -3.64 -23.17
C ARG A 111 19.19 -4.90 -23.06
N ASP A 112 18.57 -6.03 -22.69
CA ASP A 112 19.26 -7.32 -22.56
C ASP A 112 20.19 -7.51 -23.79
N ASP A 113 21.50 -7.69 -23.54
CA ASP A 113 22.42 -8.16 -24.57
C ASP A 113 21.87 -9.52 -25.04
N SER A 114 21.46 -9.59 -26.30
CA SER A 114 20.91 -10.80 -26.94
C SER A 114 21.89 -11.97 -26.89
#